data_AF-A0A3S3S7U3-F1
#
_entry.id   AF-A0A3S3S7U3-F1
#
_cell.length_a   1.000
_cell.length_b   1.000
_cell.length_c   1.000
_cell.angle_alpha   90.00
_cell.angle_beta   90.00
_cell.angle_gamma   90.00
#
_symmetry.space_group_name_H-M   'P 1'
#
loop_
_entity.id
_entity.type
_entity.pdbx_description
1 polymer ?
#
loop_
_entity_poly.entity_id
_entity_poly.type
_entity_poly.pdbx_seq_one_letter_code
_entity_poly.pdbx_strand_id
1 'polypeptide(L)'
;MRIAILDRTIVRTLIVLAIAQLMGWGSVGLLAIVGSQIAADLQISIAAVFAGNSVFYVVMGLWAPPLAKAFNAFGARKVMIMGTILAAPGFVALAAAHGPVLYFTAWVILGTAGSAMLTTAAYIMLNEVAGSSAKSAIGVLMLMTGLSSSIFWPAAAFLSGLIGWRMTCLVYAAAMIVVCLPLYAFGLPRRPPSPKASSTVPATRKTPAVPAGIFRLIVSAITLNAFVTFGFSAILIELLKAEGLPAGEAVAFGSMLGILQVGARGVDFLGAGRWDGMTTALFAGLALPFAMLLLILGHGTHWSIAGFILLYG
;
A
#
# COMPACT_ATOMS: atom_id res chain seq x y z
N MET A 1 21.15 -18.01 12.68
CA MET A 1 20.45 -18.25 11.40
C MET A 1 21.04 -17.27 10.38
N ARG A 2 21.82 -17.78 9.42
CA ARG A 2 22.71 -16.96 8.57
C ARG A 2 21.88 -15.98 7.75
N ILE A 3 22.09 -14.69 7.95
CA ILE A 3 21.86 -13.66 6.92
C ILE A 3 22.82 -14.03 5.80
N ALA A 4 22.40 -14.98 4.95
CA ALA A 4 23.11 -15.34 3.75
C ALA A 4 23.25 -14.05 2.97
N ILE A 5 24.50 -13.70 2.66
CA ILE A 5 24.92 -12.52 1.90
C ILE A 5 23.92 -12.35 0.75
N LEU A 6 22.96 -11.43 0.91
CA LEU A 6 22.05 -11.13 -0.17
C LEU A 6 22.94 -10.67 -1.32
N ASP A 7 22.80 -11.31 -2.47
CA ASP A 7 23.43 -10.86 -3.71
C ASP A 7 23.23 -9.34 -3.82
N ARG A 8 24.30 -8.61 -4.17
CA ARG A 8 24.30 -7.15 -4.33
C ARG A 8 23.13 -6.68 -5.22
N THR A 9 22.70 -7.52 -6.16
CA THR A 9 21.53 -7.31 -7.02
C THR A 9 20.21 -7.33 -6.26
N ILE A 10 20.03 -8.28 -5.32
CA ILE A 10 18.83 -8.38 -4.48
C ILE A 10 18.77 -7.20 -3.51
N VAL A 11 19.89 -6.85 -2.85
CA VAL A 11 19.97 -5.69 -1.96
C VAL A 11 19.60 -4.40 -2.70
N ARG A 12 20.19 -4.18 -3.89
CA ARG A 12 19.88 -3.00 -4.71
C ARG A 12 18.41 -2.96 -5.10
N THR A 13 17.85 -4.09 -5.51
CA THR A 13 16.42 -4.21 -5.88
C THR A 13 15.54 -3.89 -4.68
N LEU A 14 15.87 -4.39 -3.49
CA LEU A 14 15.13 -4.11 -2.26
C LEU A 14 15.15 -2.64 -1.90
N ILE A 15 16.29 -1.97 -1.96
CA ILE A 15 16.40 -0.53 -1.66
C ILE A 15 15.53 0.28 -2.64
N VAL A 16 15.65 -0.02 -3.94
CA VAL A 16 14.88 0.64 -5.00
C VAL A 16 13.38 0.45 -4.79
N LEU A 17 12.95 -0.78 -4.53
CA LEU A 17 11.54 -1.09 -4.29
C LEU A 17 11.05 -0.48 -2.98
N ALA A 18 11.84 -0.48 -1.91
CA ALA A 18 11.45 0.11 -0.63
C ALA A 18 11.17 1.60 -0.77
N ILE A 19 12.09 2.36 -1.38
CA ILE A 19 11.92 3.80 -1.61
C ILE A 19 10.68 4.05 -2.48
N ALA A 20 10.56 3.35 -3.60
CA ALA A 20 9.47 3.60 -4.52
C ALA A 20 8.10 3.12 -3.99
N GLN A 21 8.04 2.06 -3.17
CA GLN A 21 6.80 1.64 -2.52
C GLN A 21 6.40 2.59 -1.38
N LEU A 22 7.37 3.10 -0.60
CA LEU A 22 7.12 4.16 0.38
C LEU A 22 6.51 5.40 -0.30
N MET A 23 7.10 5.83 -1.42
CA MET A 23 6.60 6.96 -2.20
C MET A 23 5.23 6.66 -2.84
N GLY A 24 5.06 5.47 -3.44
CA GLY A 24 3.83 5.07 -4.11
C GLY A 24 2.65 5.01 -3.16
N TRP A 25 2.75 4.22 -2.09
CA TRP A 25 1.71 4.09 -1.07
C TRP A 25 1.47 5.39 -0.32
N GLY A 26 2.54 6.14 -0.02
CA GLY A 26 2.44 7.44 0.61
C GLY A 26 1.68 8.47 -0.23
N SER A 27 1.90 8.47 -1.55
CA SER A 27 1.25 9.42 -2.46
C SER A 27 -0.23 9.11 -2.67
N VAL A 28 -0.62 7.84 -2.77
CA VAL A 28 -2.05 7.45 -2.88
C VAL A 28 -2.79 7.59 -1.55
N GLY A 29 -2.08 7.56 -0.42
CA GLY A 29 -2.62 7.82 0.91
C GLY A 29 -3.02 9.29 1.17
N LEU A 30 -2.93 10.16 0.17
CA LEU A 30 -3.20 11.60 0.25
C LEU A 30 -4.58 11.93 0.86
N LEU A 31 -5.63 11.17 0.53
CA LEU A 31 -7.00 11.47 0.98
C LEU A 31 -7.17 11.43 2.51
N ALA A 32 -6.34 10.66 3.22
CA ALA A 32 -6.38 10.62 4.68
C ALA A 32 -6.03 11.98 5.30
N ILE A 33 -5.35 12.87 4.57
CA ILE A 33 -4.86 14.15 5.08
C ILE A 33 -5.63 15.34 4.50
N VAL A 34 -5.86 15.34 3.18
CA VAL A 34 -6.49 16.47 2.48
C VAL A 34 -7.94 16.20 2.08
N GLY A 35 -8.53 15.07 2.47
CA GLY A 35 -9.87 14.67 2.04
C GLY A 35 -10.95 15.73 2.36
N SER A 36 -10.88 16.33 3.55
CA SER A 36 -11.77 17.43 3.95
C SER A 36 -11.56 18.70 3.12
N GLN A 37 -10.33 19.03 2.74
CA GLN A 37 -10.03 20.16 1.85
C GLN A 37 -10.58 19.94 0.43
N ILE A 38 -10.43 18.71 -0.09
CA ILE A 38 -10.96 18.34 -1.41
C ILE A 38 -12.49 18.40 -1.41
N ALA A 39 -13.14 17.90 -0.35
CA ALA A 39 -14.60 17.95 -0.23
C ALA A 39 -15.13 19.39 -0.26
N ALA A 40 -14.50 20.29 0.49
CA ALA A 40 -14.86 21.71 0.53
C ALA A 40 -14.60 22.41 -0.80
N ASP A 41 -13.49 22.11 -1.47
CA ASP A 41 -13.11 22.78 -2.71
C ASP A 41 -13.89 22.30 -3.94
N LEU A 42 -14.15 21.00 -4.05
CA LEU A 42 -14.94 20.41 -5.14
C LEU A 42 -16.45 20.46 -4.88
N GLN A 43 -16.89 20.92 -3.70
CA GLN A 43 -18.30 20.95 -3.26
C GLN A 43 -18.96 19.56 -3.37
N ILE A 44 -18.23 18.51 -3.00
CA ILE A 44 -18.72 17.13 -2.94
C ILE A 44 -18.67 16.62 -1.50
N SER A 45 -19.47 15.58 -1.20
CA SER A 45 -19.46 14.99 0.14
C SER A 45 -18.12 14.33 0.45
N ILE A 46 -17.75 14.30 1.74
CA ILE A 46 -16.54 13.58 2.19
C ILE A 46 -16.59 12.09 1.82
N ALA A 47 -17.79 11.51 1.81
CA ALA A 47 -18.00 10.14 1.34
C ALA A 47 -17.66 9.97 -0.15
N ALA A 48 -18.03 10.94 -1.00
CA ALA A 48 -17.68 10.93 -2.42
C ALA A 48 -16.16 11.10 -2.63
N VAL A 49 -15.48 11.88 -1.80
CA VAL A 49 -14.01 11.96 -1.80
C VAL A 49 -13.41 10.57 -1.54
N PHE A 50 -13.79 9.92 -0.44
CA PHE A 50 -13.26 8.59 -0.13
C PHE A 50 -13.69 7.48 -1.09
N ALA A 51 -14.80 7.65 -1.81
CA ALA A 51 -15.14 6.79 -2.94
C ALA A 51 -14.06 6.80 -4.03
N GLY A 52 -13.24 7.84 -4.13
CA GLY A 52 -12.04 7.87 -4.97
C GLY A 52 -11.03 6.76 -4.64
N ASN A 53 -10.75 6.53 -3.36
CA ASN A 53 -9.92 5.39 -2.92
C ASN A 53 -10.57 4.05 -3.28
N SER A 54 -11.90 3.93 -3.16
CA SER A 54 -12.61 2.73 -3.57
C SER A 54 -12.46 2.47 -5.07
N VAL A 55 -12.61 3.49 -5.90
CA VAL A 55 -12.40 3.41 -7.35
C VAL A 55 -10.97 2.96 -7.65
N PHE A 56 -9.98 3.55 -6.98
CA PHE A 56 -8.58 3.14 -7.09
C PHE A 56 -8.36 1.65 -6.84
N TYR A 57 -8.86 1.11 -5.72
CA TYR A 57 -8.69 -0.31 -5.39
C TYR A 57 -9.47 -1.24 -6.32
N VAL A 58 -10.70 -0.87 -6.71
CA VAL A 58 -11.50 -1.65 -7.66
C VAL A 58 -10.79 -1.74 -9.00
N VAL A 59 -10.31 -0.61 -9.53
CA VAL A 59 -9.56 -0.55 -10.79
C VAL A 59 -8.26 -1.35 -10.66
N MET A 60 -7.54 -1.25 -9.54
CA MET A 60 -6.35 -2.07 -9.30
C MET A 60 -6.65 -3.57 -9.40
N GLY A 61 -7.74 -4.03 -8.79
CA GLY A 61 -8.18 -5.42 -8.82
C GLY A 61 -8.59 -5.88 -10.21
N LEU A 62 -9.36 -5.06 -10.95
CA LEU A 62 -9.78 -5.35 -12.32
C LEU A 62 -8.58 -5.47 -13.29
N TRP A 63 -7.53 -4.69 -13.07
CA TRP A 63 -6.31 -4.74 -13.87
C TRP A 63 -5.35 -5.86 -13.49
N ALA A 64 -5.55 -6.55 -12.36
CA ALA A 64 -4.61 -7.58 -11.91
C ALA A 64 -4.49 -8.77 -12.89
N PRO A 65 -5.58 -9.38 -13.42
CA PRO A 65 -5.47 -10.46 -14.41
C PRO A 65 -4.80 -10.07 -15.74
N PRO A 66 -5.17 -8.96 -16.42
CA PRO A 66 -4.50 -8.57 -17.66
C PRO A 66 -3.04 -8.18 -17.44
N LEU A 67 -2.73 -7.50 -16.33
CA LEU A 67 -1.34 -7.17 -16.03
C LEU A 67 -0.49 -8.38 -15.72
N ALA A 68 -1.04 -9.47 -15.14
CA ALA A 68 -0.29 -10.71 -14.98
C ALA A 68 0.26 -11.24 -16.32
N LYS A 69 -0.50 -11.12 -17.42
CA LYS A 69 -0.01 -11.46 -18.77
C LYS A 69 1.11 -10.51 -19.22
N ALA A 70 0.96 -9.22 -18.96
CA ALA A 70 1.97 -8.20 -19.29
C ALA A 70 3.28 -8.42 -18.50
N PHE A 71 3.18 -8.75 -17.21
CA PHE A 71 4.33 -9.11 -16.37
C PHE A 71 5.06 -10.33 -16.92
N ASN A 72 4.32 -11.38 -17.32
CA ASN A 72 4.91 -12.57 -17.91
C ASN A 72 5.62 -12.28 -19.25
N ALA A 73 5.04 -11.42 -20.10
CA ALA A 73 5.56 -11.10 -21.43
C ALA A 73 6.72 -10.09 -21.42
N PHE A 74 6.60 -9.01 -20.65
CA PHE A 74 7.53 -7.87 -20.69
C PHE A 74 8.49 -7.80 -19.49
N GLY A 75 8.22 -8.57 -18.43
CA GLY A 75 8.97 -8.55 -17.17
C GLY A 75 8.57 -7.39 -16.25
N ALA A 76 8.78 -7.56 -14.94
CA ALA A 76 8.35 -6.61 -13.92
C ALA A 76 8.88 -5.19 -14.13
N ARG A 77 10.18 -5.04 -14.42
CA ARG A 77 10.80 -3.72 -14.59
C ARG A 77 10.10 -2.84 -15.63
N LYS A 78 9.74 -3.39 -16.80
CA LYS A 78 9.10 -2.59 -17.87
C LYS A 78 7.69 -2.17 -17.48
N VAL A 79 6.91 -3.09 -16.90
CA VAL A 79 5.54 -2.82 -16.47
C VAL A 79 5.53 -1.77 -15.35
N MET A 80 6.45 -1.86 -14.39
CA MET A 80 6.59 -0.89 -13.31
C MET A 80 6.93 0.52 -13.83
N ILE A 81 7.87 0.62 -14.78
CA ILE A 81 8.19 1.89 -15.46
C ILE A 81 6.96 2.50 -16.12
N MET A 82 6.18 1.71 -16.86
CA MET A 82 4.96 2.19 -17.50
C MET A 82 3.90 2.63 -16.49
N GLY A 83 3.74 1.88 -15.40
CA GLY A 83 2.87 2.25 -14.28
C GLY A 83 3.27 3.59 -13.66
N THR A 84 4.56 3.82 -13.43
CA THR A 84 5.06 5.09 -12.89
C THR A 84 4.85 6.26 -13.84
N ILE A 85 5.06 6.05 -15.15
CA ILE A 85 4.77 7.07 -16.17
C ILE A 85 3.27 7.39 -16.19
N LEU A 86 2.41 6.40 -16.01
CA LEU A 86 0.95 6.58 -15.96
C LEU A 86 0.46 7.21 -14.65
N ALA A 87 1.18 7.06 -13.54
CA ALA A 87 0.82 7.67 -12.26
C ALA A 87 0.88 9.22 -12.32
N ALA A 88 1.88 9.78 -13.03
CA ALA A 88 2.06 11.21 -13.14
C ALA A 88 0.84 11.95 -13.75
N PRO A 89 0.30 11.57 -14.93
CA PRO A 89 -0.91 12.19 -15.45
C PRO A 89 -2.13 11.93 -14.56
N GLY A 90 -2.18 10.83 -13.79
CA GLY A 90 -3.21 10.61 -12.78
C GLY A 90 -3.19 11.66 -11.68
N PHE A 91 -2.01 11.97 -11.13
CA PHE A 91 -1.87 13.04 -10.13
C PHE A 91 -2.08 14.45 -10.72
N VAL A 92 -1.68 14.69 -11.97
CA VAL A 92 -1.96 15.96 -12.68
C VAL A 92 -3.47 16.13 -12.89
N ALA A 93 -4.17 15.08 -13.32
CA ALA A 93 -5.62 15.09 -13.46
C ALA A 93 -6.31 15.35 -12.11
N LEU A 94 -5.79 14.79 -11.02
CA LEU A 94 -6.30 15.05 -9.68
C LEU A 94 -6.10 16.52 -9.29
N ALA A 95 -4.92 17.10 -9.55
CA ALA A 95 -4.64 18.51 -9.28
C ALA A 95 -5.54 19.47 -10.10
N ALA A 96 -5.84 19.10 -11.34
CA ALA A 96 -6.68 19.87 -12.26
C ALA A 96 -8.19 19.63 -12.04
N ALA A 97 -8.58 18.78 -11.08
CA ALA A 97 -9.98 18.49 -10.82
C ALA A 97 -10.71 19.75 -10.32
N HIS A 98 -11.80 20.11 -11.02
CA HIS A 98 -12.76 21.14 -10.61
C HIS A 98 -14.18 20.56 -10.43
N GLY A 99 -14.31 19.24 -10.51
CA GLY A 99 -15.58 18.54 -10.31
C GLY A 99 -15.40 17.02 -10.23
N PRO A 100 -16.50 16.29 -9.92
CA PRO A 100 -16.45 14.86 -9.64
C PRO A 100 -15.98 14.01 -10.82
N VAL A 101 -16.29 14.40 -12.06
CA VAL A 101 -15.93 13.61 -13.25
C VAL A 101 -14.41 13.48 -13.40
N LEU A 102 -13.69 14.60 -13.38
CA LEU A 102 -12.23 14.58 -13.50
C LEU A 102 -11.57 13.98 -12.25
N TYR A 103 -12.14 14.21 -11.08
CA TYR A 103 -11.71 13.58 -9.82
C TYR A 103 -11.73 12.04 -9.91
N PHE A 104 -12.87 11.43 -10.29
CA PHE A 104 -12.95 9.97 -10.43
C PHE A 104 -12.12 9.44 -11.60
N THR A 105 -12.02 10.19 -12.70
CA THR A 105 -11.13 9.84 -13.82
C THR A 105 -9.68 9.75 -13.37
N ALA A 106 -9.22 10.70 -12.53
CA ALA A 106 -7.88 10.67 -11.96
C ALA A 106 -7.65 9.40 -11.12
N TRP A 107 -8.62 9.00 -10.31
CA TRP A 107 -8.54 7.77 -9.52
C TRP A 107 -8.56 6.48 -10.36
N VAL A 108 -9.25 6.48 -11.50
CA VAL A 108 -9.16 5.37 -12.47
C VAL A 108 -7.74 5.28 -13.03
N ILE A 109 -7.16 6.39 -13.47
CA ILE A 109 -5.78 6.42 -13.99
C ILE A 109 -4.79 5.96 -12.92
N LEU A 110 -4.90 6.48 -11.70
CA LEU A 110 -4.06 6.10 -10.57
C LEU A 110 -4.25 4.62 -10.20
N GLY A 111 -5.47 4.08 -10.27
CA GLY A 111 -5.74 2.66 -10.02
C GLY A 111 -5.07 1.75 -11.05
N THR A 112 -5.13 2.11 -12.33
CA THR A 112 -4.43 1.40 -13.40
C THR A 112 -2.90 1.46 -13.20
N ALA A 113 -2.37 2.65 -12.90
CA ALA A 113 -0.96 2.83 -12.59
C ALA A 113 -0.52 2.01 -11.37
N GLY A 114 -1.33 2.05 -10.30
CA GLY A 114 -1.10 1.35 -9.05
C GLY A 114 -0.99 -0.16 -9.24
N SER A 115 -1.85 -0.75 -10.06
CA SER A 115 -1.81 -2.19 -10.37
C SER A 115 -0.50 -2.59 -11.06
N ALA A 116 0.09 -1.69 -11.85
CA ALA A 116 1.33 -1.91 -12.59
C ALA A 116 2.61 -1.63 -11.78
N MET A 117 2.57 -0.81 -10.72
CA MET A 117 3.78 -0.36 -9.99
C MET A 117 3.82 -0.64 -8.48
N LEU A 118 2.69 -0.92 -7.82
CA LEU A 118 2.64 -1.10 -6.36
C LEU A 118 2.99 -2.55 -5.96
N THR A 119 2.39 -3.02 -4.88
CA THR A 119 2.75 -4.24 -4.15
C THR A 119 2.87 -5.48 -5.03
N THR A 120 1.88 -5.74 -5.88
CA THR A 120 1.89 -6.92 -6.77
C THR A 120 3.09 -6.89 -7.70
N ALA A 121 3.36 -5.75 -8.33
CA ALA A 121 4.48 -5.57 -9.23
C ALA A 121 5.83 -5.72 -8.52
N ALA A 122 5.96 -5.15 -7.33
CA ALA A 122 7.16 -5.26 -6.50
C ALA A 122 7.42 -6.71 -6.07
N TYR A 123 6.38 -7.47 -5.72
CA TYR A 123 6.52 -8.88 -5.37
C TYR A 123 6.91 -9.75 -6.57
N ILE A 124 6.37 -9.45 -7.76
CA ILE A 124 6.80 -10.12 -9.00
C ILE A 124 8.28 -9.81 -9.27
N MET A 125 8.70 -8.55 -9.16
CA MET A 125 10.10 -8.15 -9.33
C MET A 125 11.04 -8.85 -8.34
N LEU A 126 10.66 -8.94 -7.06
CA LEU A 126 11.43 -9.68 -6.06
C LEU A 126 11.47 -11.18 -6.35
N ASN A 127 10.37 -11.76 -6.85
CA ASN A 127 10.35 -13.16 -7.26
C ASN A 127 11.29 -13.41 -8.45
N GLU A 128 11.25 -12.54 -9.47
CA GLU A 128 12.13 -12.61 -10.65
C GLU A 128 13.63 -12.53 -10.29
N VAL A 129 14.00 -11.78 -9.25
CA VAL A 129 15.43 -11.56 -8.87
C VAL A 129 15.90 -12.51 -7.79
N ALA A 130 15.08 -12.77 -6.76
CA ALA A 130 15.52 -13.47 -5.56
C ALA A 130 15.11 -14.96 -5.53
N GLY A 131 14.21 -15.41 -6.41
CA GLY A 131 13.80 -16.82 -6.50
C GLY A 131 13.40 -17.43 -5.15
N SER A 132 14.17 -18.42 -4.67
CA SER A 132 13.95 -19.09 -3.39
C SER A 132 14.06 -18.14 -2.17
N SER A 133 14.80 -17.05 -2.28
CA SER A 133 14.93 -16.02 -1.24
C SER A 133 13.83 -14.94 -1.30
N ALA A 134 12.91 -15.00 -2.26
CA ALA A 134 11.87 -13.99 -2.44
C ALA A 134 10.99 -13.82 -1.20
N LYS A 135 10.68 -14.89 -0.48
CA LYS A 135 9.85 -14.83 0.75
C LYS A 135 10.48 -13.91 1.82
N SER A 136 11.80 -14.01 2.02
CA SER A 136 12.51 -13.16 2.99
C SER A 136 12.60 -11.71 2.50
N ALA A 137 12.87 -11.51 1.21
CA ALA A 137 12.93 -10.18 0.59
C ALA A 137 11.57 -9.46 0.67
N ILE A 138 10.47 -10.18 0.41
CA ILE A 138 9.10 -9.66 0.55
C ILE A 138 8.81 -9.25 1.99
N GLY A 139 9.23 -10.05 2.98
CA GLY A 139 9.09 -9.69 4.39
C GLY A 139 9.78 -8.37 4.75
N VAL A 140 11.02 -8.17 4.28
CA VAL A 140 11.76 -6.91 4.46
C VAL A 140 11.05 -5.75 3.78
N LEU A 141 10.59 -5.94 2.54
CA LEU A 141 9.86 -4.90 1.81
C LEU A 141 8.56 -4.53 2.53
N MET A 142 7.81 -5.51 3.05
CA MET A 142 6.60 -5.29 3.83
C MET A 142 6.87 -4.42 5.06
N LEU A 143 7.96 -4.67 5.81
CA LEU A 143 8.36 -3.82 6.93
C LEU A 143 8.58 -2.37 6.47
N MET A 144 9.31 -2.16 5.38
CA MET A 144 9.53 -0.81 4.86
C MET A 144 8.23 -0.14 4.42
N THR A 145 7.33 -0.86 3.74
CA THR A 145 6.04 -0.30 3.32
C THR A 145 5.11 0.06 4.48
N GLY A 146 5.20 -0.64 5.62
CA GLY A 146 4.42 -0.31 6.82
C GLY A 146 4.76 1.07 7.37
N LEU A 147 6.01 1.51 7.21
CA LEU A 147 6.47 2.83 7.63
C LEU A 147 6.02 3.97 6.68
N SER A 148 5.36 3.64 5.57
CA SER A 148 4.94 4.61 4.56
C SER A 148 4.00 5.66 5.13
N SER A 149 2.97 5.27 5.87
CA SER A 149 2.00 6.19 6.47
C SER A 149 2.67 7.10 7.49
N SER A 150 3.55 6.57 8.35
CA SER A 150 4.27 7.33 9.38
C SER A 150 5.13 8.46 8.82
N ILE A 151 5.69 8.29 7.62
CA ILE A 151 6.53 9.30 6.97
C ILE A 151 5.70 10.23 6.08
N PHE A 152 4.83 9.65 5.24
CA PHE A 152 4.14 10.42 4.21
C PHE A 152 2.94 11.19 4.73
N TRP A 153 2.27 10.75 5.80
CA TRP A 153 1.14 11.52 6.34
C TRP A 153 1.56 12.86 6.94
N PRO A 154 2.60 12.94 7.81
CA PRO A 154 3.13 14.24 8.26
C PRO A 154 3.69 15.09 7.11
N ALA A 155 4.42 14.46 6.18
CA ALA A 155 4.97 15.17 5.02
C ALA A 155 3.86 15.75 4.13
N ALA A 156 2.78 14.99 3.89
CA ALA A 156 1.60 15.43 3.16
C ALA A 156 0.87 16.56 3.90
N ALA A 157 0.74 16.46 5.23
CA ALA A 157 0.10 17.49 6.04
C ALA A 157 0.89 18.80 6.00
N PHE A 158 2.20 18.72 6.15
CA PHE A 158 3.09 19.88 6.04
C PHE A 158 3.04 20.50 4.64
N LEU A 159 3.20 19.68 3.59
CA LEU A 159 3.22 20.16 2.22
C LEU A 159 1.86 20.76 1.82
N SER A 160 0.75 20.07 2.08
CA SER A 160 -0.58 20.61 1.78
C SER A 160 -0.93 21.85 2.60
N GLY A 161 -0.42 21.97 3.83
CA GLY A 161 -0.58 23.19 4.63
C GLY A 161 0.15 24.40 4.05
N LEU A 162 1.27 24.19 3.36
CA LEU A 162 2.06 25.27 2.75
C LEU A 162 1.59 25.67 1.35
N ILE A 163 1.31 24.68 0.49
CA ILE A 163 1.07 24.91 -0.95
C ILE A 163 -0.31 24.43 -1.42
N GLY A 164 -1.14 23.91 -0.52
CA GLY A 164 -2.45 23.36 -0.84
C GLY A 164 -2.40 21.98 -1.47
N TRP A 165 -3.55 21.28 -1.46
CA TRP A 165 -3.63 19.89 -1.94
C TRP A 165 -3.34 19.74 -3.44
N ARG A 166 -3.71 20.72 -4.28
CA ARG A 166 -3.46 20.69 -5.73
C ARG A 166 -1.97 20.69 -6.05
N MET A 167 -1.22 21.58 -5.43
CA MET A 167 0.23 21.64 -5.64
C MET A 167 0.92 20.42 -5.03
N THR A 168 0.43 19.88 -3.91
CA THR A 168 0.89 18.60 -3.38
C THR A 168 0.72 17.46 -4.39
N CYS A 169 -0.42 17.38 -5.10
CA CYS A 169 -0.61 16.42 -6.19
C CYS A 169 0.44 16.59 -7.31
N LEU A 170 0.75 17.83 -7.71
CA LEU A 170 1.79 18.09 -8.71
C LEU A 170 3.19 17.73 -8.24
N VAL A 171 3.51 17.96 -6.97
CA VAL A 171 4.76 17.51 -6.35
C VAL A 171 4.85 15.99 -6.39
N TYR A 172 3.76 15.26 -6.09
CA TYR A 172 3.73 13.81 -6.21
C TYR A 172 3.89 13.33 -7.65
N ALA A 173 3.24 13.99 -8.62
CA ALA A 173 3.44 13.72 -10.04
C ALA A 173 4.92 13.87 -10.45
N ALA A 174 5.55 14.98 -10.04
CA ALA A 174 6.97 15.23 -10.27
C ALA A 174 7.85 14.18 -9.58
N ALA A 175 7.53 13.81 -8.34
CA ALA A 175 8.28 12.80 -7.58
C ALA A 175 8.22 11.41 -8.24
N MET A 176 7.07 11.04 -8.84
CA MET A 176 6.98 9.80 -9.63
C MET A 176 7.95 9.81 -10.83
N ILE A 177 8.07 10.92 -11.54
CA ILE A 177 8.91 11.04 -12.74
C ILE A 177 10.38 11.28 -12.42
N VAL A 178 10.70 12.08 -11.41
CA VAL A 178 12.07 12.51 -11.10
C VAL A 178 12.77 11.53 -10.14
N VAL A 179 12.01 10.79 -9.32
CA VAL A 179 12.56 9.86 -8.33
C VAL A 179 12.24 8.42 -8.69
N CYS A 180 10.97 8.03 -8.71
CA CYS A 180 10.59 6.62 -8.90
C CYS A 180 10.98 6.09 -10.28
N LEU A 181 10.79 6.87 -11.33
CA LEU A 181 11.09 6.45 -12.70
C LEU A 181 12.60 6.19 -12.92
N PRO A 182 13.54 7.09 -12.53
CA PRO A 182 14.97 6.79 -12.56
C PRO A 182 15.35 5.61 -11.67
N LEU A 183 14.76 5.48 -10.49
CA LEU A 183 15.00 4.33 -9.60
C LEU A 183 14.64 3.01 -10.29
N TYR A 184 13.50 2.94 -10.99
CA TYR A 184 13.12 1.75 -11.76
C TYR A 184 13.93 1.58 -13.05
N ALA A 185 14.24 2.67 -13.74
CA ALA A 185 15.01 2.65 -14.97
C ALA A 185 16.48 2.27 -14.75
N PHE A 186 17.13 2.70 -13.68
CA PHE A 186 18.56 2.45 -13.47
C PHE A 186 18.83 1.48 -12.33
N GLY A 187 17.96 1.42 -11.33
CA GLY A 187 18.12 0.60 -10.13
C GLY A 187 17.63 -0.84 -10.29
N LEU A 188 16.56 -1.09 -11.04
CA LEU A 188 16.05 -2.46 -11.24
C LEU A 188 16.86 -3.22 -12.30
N PRO A 189 17.17 -4.51 -12.08
CA PRO A 189 17.86 -5.32 -13.07
C PRO A 189 16.98 -5.54 -14.32
N ARG A 190 17.62 -5.67 -15.48
CA ARG A 190 16.95 -6.18 -16.68
C ARG A 190 16.66 -7.66 -16.46
N ARG A 191 15.48 -8.12 -16.87
CA ARG A 191 15.20 -9.56 -16.96
C ARG A 191 16.29 -10.19 -17.84
N PRO A 192 17.10 -11.13 -17.35
CA PRO A 192 18.04 -11.84 -18.21
C PRO A 192 17.22 -12.52 -19.31
N PRO A 193 17.73 -12.63 -20.55
CA PRO A 193 17.08 -13.42 -21.58
C PRO A 193 16.87 -14.80 -20.98
N SER A 194 15.61 -15.17 -20.73
CA SER A 194 15.32 -16.55 -20.40
C SER A 194 15.80 -17.34 -21.62
N PRO A 195 16.59 -18.41 -21.45
CA PRO A 195 16.59 -19.48 -22.43
C PRO A 195 15.11 -19.77 -22.71
N LYS A 196 14.72 -19.80 -24.00
CA LYS A 196 13.35 -20.07 -24.48
C LYS A 196 12.56 -20.80 -23.42
N ALA A 197 11.39 -20.29 -23.05
CA ALA A 197 10.49 -20.89 -22.08
C ALA A 197 10.40 -22.42 -22.26
N SER A 198 11.33 -23.14 -21.64
CA SER A 198 11.22 -24.53 -21.29
C SER A 198 10.58 -24.50 -19.91
N SER A 199 9.37 -23.95 -19.84
CA SER A 199 8.39 -24.44 -18.87
C SER A 199 7.85 -25.79 -19.38
N THR A 200 8.77 -26.71 -19.70
CA THR A 200 8.62 -28.12 -19.39
C THR A 200 9.22 -28.34 -18.01
N VAL A 201 8.84 -27.50 -17.04
CA VAL A 201 8.59 -28.07 -15.71
C VAL A 201 7.44 -29.03 -15.99
N PRO A 202 7.61 -30.34 -15.83
CA PRO A 202 6.49 -31.23 -16.03
C PRO A 202 5.36 -30.72 -15.13
N ALA A 203 4.15 -30.59 -15.72
CA ALA A 203 2.92 -30.20 -15.04
C ALA A 203 2.48 -31.28 -14.02
N THR A 204 3.43 -31.87 -13.30
CA THR A 204 3.28 -33.03 -12.42
C THR A 204 3.48 -32.68 -10.96
N ARG A 205 3.98 -31.48 -10.61
CA ARG A 205 3.72 -30.96 -9.26
C ARG A 205 2.36 -30.28 -9.26
N LYS A 206 1.31 -31.10 -9.30
CA LYS A 206 0.00 -30.70 -8.77
C LYS A 206 0.25 -30.33 -7.32
N THR A 207 0.51 -29.05 -7.03
CA THR A 207 0.25 -28.50 -5.71
C THR A 207 -1.14 -29.01 -5.33
N PRO A 208 -1.31 -29.66 -4.16
CA PRO A 208 -2.62 -30.13 -3.74
C PRO A 208 -3.62 -29.02 -3.98
N ALA A 209 -4.60 -29.28 -4.84
CA ALA A 209 -5.60 -28.28 -5.15
C ALA A 209 -6.27 -27.93 -3.83
N VAL A 210 -6.05 -26.70 -3.34
CA VAL A 210 -6.71 -26.24 -2.12
C VAL A 210 -8.20 -26.42 -2.37
N PRO A 211 -8.93 -27.15 -1.50
CA PRO A 211 -10.35 -27.38 -1.68
C PRO A 211 -11.06 -26.06 -1.96
N ALA A 212 -11.95 -26.01 -2.95
CA ALA A 212 -12.62 -24.78 -3.36
C ALA A 212 -13.39 -24.11 -2.20
N GLY A 213 -13.82 -24.88 -1.19
CA GLY A 213 -14.36 -24.36 0.06
C GLY A 213 -13.32 -23.58 0.89
N ILE A 214 -12.15 -24.16 1.14
CA ILE A 214 -11.06 -23.53 1.91
C ILE A 214 -10.54 -22.29 1.17
N PHE A 215 -10.36 -22.38 -0.15
CA PHE A 215 -9.96 -21.23 -0.94
C PHE A 215 -10.96 -20.08 -0.84
N ARG A 216 -12.27 -20.36 -1.00
CA ARG A 216 -13.33 -19.35 -0.83
C ARG A 216 -13.32 -18.73 0.57
N LEU A 217 -13.16 -19.54 1.63
CA LEU A 217 -13.09 -19.03 2.99
C LEU A 217 -11.88 -18.11 3.22
N ILE A 218 -10.69 -18.49 2.75
CA ILE A 218 -9.49 -17.66 2.87
C ILE A 218 -9.65 -16.36 2.08
N VAL A 219 -10.15 -16.42 0.85
CA VAL A 219 -10.41 -15.23 0.03
C VAL A 219 -11.43 -14.31 0.72
N SER A 220 -12.53 -14.85 1.22
CA SER A 220 -13.55 -14.09 1.94
C SER A 220 -12.99 -13.44 3.21
N ALA A 221 -12.23 -14.18 4.02
CA ALA A 221 -11.62 -13.67 5.24
C ALA A 221 -10.63 -12.54 4.96
N ILE A 222 -9.74 -12.71 3.97
CA ILE A 222 -8.79 -11.68 3.54
C ILE A 222 -9.53 -10.47 2.97
N THR A 223 -10.60 -10.67 2.21
CA THR A 223 -11.39 -9.58 1.62
C THR A 223 -12.10 -8.76 2.69
N LEU A 224 -12.74 -9.42 3.66
CA LEU A 224 -13.40 -8.74 4.78
C LEU A 224 -12.38 -8.00 5.66
N ASN A 225 -11.23 -8.62 5.94
CA ASN A 225 -10.17 -7.97 6.69
C ASN A 225 -9.61 -6.76 5.94
N ALA A 226 -9.31 -6.90 4.64
CA ALA A 226 -8.84 -5.80 3.80
C ALA A 226 -9.87 -4.65 3.71
N PHE A 227 -11.17 -4.98 3.65
CA PHE A 227 -12.24 -3.98 3.69
C PHE A 227 -12.18 -3.14 4.98
N VAL A 228 -12.05 -3.80 6.14
CA VAL A 228 -11.90 -3.11 7.43
C VAL A 228 -10.61 -2.30 7.45
N THR A 229 -9.45 -2.89 7.12
CA THR A 229 -8.15 -2.23 7.21
C THR A 229 -8.03 -1.04 6.27
N PHE A 230 -8.35 -1.18 4.99
CA PHE A 230 -8.26 -0.07 4.03
C PHE A 230 -9.35 0.98 4.24
N GLY A 231 -10.56 0.56 4.63
CA GLY A 231 -11.65 1.48 4.97
C GLY A 231 -11.30 2.36 6.15
N PHE A 232 -10.88 1.76 7.27
CA PHE A 232 -10.46 2.50 8.46
C PHE A 232 -9.22 3.34 8.22
N SER A 233 -8.19 2.79 7.56
CA SER A 233 -6.96 3.53 7.30
C SER A 233 -7.20 4.79 6.46
N ALA A 234 -8.19 4.77 5.56
CA ALA A 234 -8.54 5.94 4.75
C ALA A 234 -9.16 7.08 5.59
N ILE A 235 -10.06 6.74 6.53
CA ILE A 235 -10.80 7.74 7.31
C ILE A 235 -10.19 8.03 8.68
N LEU A 236 -9.14 7.32 9.09
CA LEU A 236 -8.61 7.34 10.45
C LEU A 236 -8.36 8.74 11.00
N ILE A 237 -7.68 9.60 10.25
CA ILE A 237 -7.35 10.96 10.72
C ILE A 237 -8.61 11.80 10.93
N GLU A 238 -9.59 11.68 10.03
CA GLU A 238 -10.87 12.38 10.15
C GLU A 238 -11.72 11.80 11.28
N LEU A 239 -11.65 10.48 11.52
CA LEU A 239 -12.28 9.83 12.66
C LEU A 239 -11.69 10.34 13.98
N LEU A 240 -10.36 10.43 14.09
CA LEU A 240 -9.68 10.97 15.26
C LEU A 240 -10.05 12.43 15.53
N LYS A 241 -10.17 13.25 14.47
CA LYS A 241 -10.67 14.64 14.60
C LYS A 241 -12.13 14.67 15.06
N ALA A 242 -12.98 13.78 14.54
CA ALA A 242 -14.38 13.68 14.94
C ALA A 242 -14.56 13.25 16.40
N GLU A 243 -13.64 12.46 16.93
CA GLU A 243 -13.54 12.12 18.37
C GLU A 243 -13.03 13.28 19.24
N GLY A 244 -12.67 14.42 18.64
CA GLY A 244 -12.30 15.65 19.35
C GLY A 244 -10.82 15.98 19.40
N LEU A 245 -9.95 15.22 18.71
CA LEU A 245 -8.53 15.56 18.65
C LEU A 245 -8.26 16.78 17.76
N PRO A 246 -7.36 17.69 18.18
CA PRO A 246 -6.79 18.70 17.30
C PRO A 246 -6.11 18.06 16.09
N ALA A 247 -6.13 18.75 14.94
CA ALA A 247 -5.58 18.21 13.69
C ALA A 247 -4.12 17.74 13.80
N GLY A 248 -3.28 18.46 14.56
CA GLY A 248 -1.89 18.08 14.79
C GLY A 248 -1.75 16.77 15.57
N GLU A 249 -2.56 16.59 16.62
CA GLU A 249 -2.56 15.37 17.43
C GLU A 249 -3.11 14.19 16.66
N ALA A 250 -4.20 14.38 15.89
CA ALA A 250 -4.75 13.33 15.03
C ALA A 250 -3.73 12.79 14.03
N VAL A 251 -2.93 13.68 13.41
CA VAL A 251 -1.83 13.28 12.53
C VAL A 251 -0.72 12.58 13.30
N ALA A 252 -0.33 13.08 14.48
CA ALA A 252 0.71 12.45 15.30
C ALA A 252 0.33 11.01 15.68
N PHE A 253 -0.88 10.83 16.21
CA PHE A 253 -1.45 9.53 16.58
C PHE A 253 -1.61 8.61 15.36
N GLY A 254 -2.20 9.09 14.27
CA GLY A 254 -2.31 8.30 13.04
C GLY A 254 -0.97 7.89 12.44
N SER A 255 0.08 8.70 12.62
CA SER A 255 1.43 8.38 12.17
C SER A 255 2.11 7.29 13.00
N MET A 256 1.71 7.09 14.27
CA MET A 256 2.23 5.99 15.10
C MET A 256 1.82 4.61 14.58
N LEU A 257 0.73 4.54 13.85
CA LEU A 257 0.17 3.29 13.32
C LEU A 257 1.16 2.54 12.41
N GLY A 258 1.88 3.25 11.54
CA GLY A 258 2.91 2.61 10.72
C GLY A 258 4.10 2.08 11.54
N ILE A 259 4.47 2.76 12.63
CA ILE A 259 5.52 2.30 13.56
C ILE A 259 5.07 1.02 14.27
N LEU A 260 3.82 0.98 14.72
CA LEU A 260 3.22 -0.18 15.37
C LEU A 260 3.10 -1.37 14.42
N GLN A 261 2.65 -1.15 13.18
CA GLN A 261 2.62 -2.21 12.15
C GLN A 261 4.00 -2.80 11.88
N VAL A 262 5.04 -1.97 11.85
CA VAL A 262 6.42 -2.43 11.70
C VAL A 262 6.87 -3.20 12.94
N GLY A 263 6.53 -2.72 14.14
CA GLY A 263 6.78 -3.41 15.40
C GLY A 263 6.12 -4.78 15.46
N ALA A 264 4.82 -4.87 15.16
CA ALA A 264 4.05 -6.11 15.13
C ALA A 264 4.66 -7.12 14.14
N ARG A 265 5.01 -6.68 12.93
CA ARG A 265 5.70 -7.52 11.94
C ARG A 265 7.12 -7.91 12.38
N GLY A 266 7.80 -7.05 13.14
CA GLY A 266 9.09 -7.36 13.75
C GLY A 266 8.97 -8.47 14.80
N VAL A 267 7.94 -8.43 15.64
CA VAL A 267 7.64 -9.48 16.62
C VAL A 267 7.33 -10.80 15.91
N ASP A 268 6.49 -10.78 14.88
CA ASP A 268 6.20 -11.96 14.05
C ASP A 268 7.48 -12.54 13.42
N PHE A 269 8.35 -11.68 12.90
CA PHE A 269 9.61 -12.10 12.29
C PHE A 269 10.59 -12.72 13.31
N LEU A 270 10.72 -12.11 14.50
CA LEU A 270 11.51 -12.63 15.61
C LEU A 270 10.94 -13.95 16.16
N GLY A 271 9.63 -14.15 16.03
CA GLY A 271 8.93 -15.39 16.35
C GLY A 271 9.36 -16.60 15.53
N ALA A 272 10.06 -16.41 14.40
CA ALA A 272 10.74 -17.44 13.59
C ALA A 272 9.93 -18.72 13.29
N GLY A 273 8.60 -18.60 13.12
CA GLY A 273 7.72 -19.74 12.82
C GLY A 273 7.21 -20.52 14.05
N ARG A 274 7.42 -20.01 15.27
CA ARG A 274 6.80 -20.54 16.50
C ARG A 274 5.32 -20.17 16.63
N TRP A 275 4.86 -19.25 15.80
CA TRP A 275 3.51 -18.70 15.79
C TRP A 275 2.76 -19.35 14.63
N ASP A 276 1.65 -20.02 14.94
CA ASP A 276 0.76 -20.53 13.91
C ASP A 276 0.04 -19.35 13.23
N GLY A 277 0.03 -19.32 11.90
CA GLY A 277 -0.57 -18.21 11.15
C GLY A 277 -2.07 -18.06 11.46
N MET A 278 -2.74 -19.16 11.82
CA MET A 278 -4.14 -19.13 12.22
C MET A 278 -4.35 -18.47 13.59
N THR A 279 -3.49 -18.75 14.58
CA THR A 279 -3.62 -18.15 15.91
C THR A 279 -3.29 -16.66 15.89
N THR A 280 -2.27 -16.25 15.14
CA THR A 280 -1.97 -14.83 14.93
C THR A 280 -3.14 -14.11 14.23
N ALA A 281 -3.74 -14.73 13.20
CA ALA A 281 -4.88 -14.16 12.50
C ALA A 281 -6.12 -14.04 13.41
N LEU A 282 -6.39 -15.03 14.26
CA LEU A 282 -7.50 -14.99 15.22
C LEU A 282 -7.28 -13.90 16.28
N PHE A 283 -6.06 -13.80 16.84
CA PHE A 283 -5.73 -12.79 17.83
C PHE A 283 -5.87 -11.37 17.26
N ALA A 284 -5.25 -11.11 16.09
CA ALA A 284 -5.38 -9.83 15.41
C ALA A 284 -6.84 -9.53 15.01
N GLY A 285 -7.58 -10.55 14.56
CA GLY A 285 -8.99 -10.42 14.21
C GLY A 285 -9.88 -10.05 15.40
N LEU A 286 -9.60 -10.56 16.60
CA LEU A 286 -10.33 -10.23 17.83
C LEU A 286 -9.90 -8.89 18.45
N ALA A 287 -8.64 -8.50 18.27
CA ALA A 287 -8.14 -7.20 18.74
C ALA A 287 -8.83 -6.03 18.03
N LEU A 288 -9.17 -6.17 16.74
CA LEU A 288 -9.84 -5.14 15.94
C LEU A 288 -11.18 -4.66 16.53
N PRO A 289 -12.18 -5.52 16.81
CA PRO A 289 -13.41 -5.11 17.50
C PRO A 289 -13.17 -4.48 18.87
N PHE A 290 -12.18 -4.99 19.62
CA PHE A 290 -11.86 -4.46 20.94
C PHE A 290 -11.29 -3.04 20.86
N ALA A 291 -10.42 -2.79 19.87
CA ALA A 291 -9.93 -1.45 19.56
C ALA A 291 -11.11 -0.49 19.28
N MET A 292 -12.06 -0.91 18.44
CA MET A 292 -13.24 -0.09 18.11
C MET A 292 -14.11 0.20 19.32
N LEU A 293 -14.37 -0.79 20.18
CA LEU A 293 -15.11 -0.61 21.43
C LEU A 293 -14.42 0.41 22.34
N LEU A 294 -13.09 0.34 22.41
CA LEU A 294 -12.29 1.23 23.23
C LEU A 294 -12.35 2.69 22.73
N LEU A 295 -12.41 2.90 21.41
CA LEU A 295 -12.66 4.21 20.81
C LEU A 295 -14.08 4.74 21.17
N ILE A 296 -15.11 3.91 20.97
CA ILE A 296 -16.52 4.27 21.22
C ILE A 296 -16.78 4.63 22.69
N LEU A 297 -16.22 3.87 23.62
CA LEU A 297 -16.39 4.08 25.06
C LEU A 297 -15.47 5.16 25.63
N GLY A 298 -14.40 5.48 24.90
CA GLY A 298 -13.34 6.38 25.34
C GLY A 298 -13.67 7.87 25.29
N HIS A 299 -14.72 8.25 24.54
CA HIS A 299 -15.18 9.62 24.36
C HIS A 299 -14.04 10.62 24.07
N GLY A 300 -13.09 10.25 23.20
CA GLY A 300 -11.99 11.13 22.80
C GLY A 300 -10.84 11.30 23.81
N THR A 301 -10.80 10.56 24.92
CA THR A 301 -9.70 10.65 25.89
C THR A 301 -8.38 10.14 25.29
N HIS A 302 -7.25 10.82 25.55
CA HIS A 302 -5.93 10.46 24.99
C HIS A 302 -5.51 9.01 25.24
N TRP A 303 -5.82 8.45 26.42
CA TRP A 303 -5.51 7.06 26.73
C TRP A 303 -6.34 6.07 25.91
N SER A 304 -7.60 6.40 25.61
CA SER A 304 -8.44 5.58 24.77
C SER A 304 -7.93 5.55 23.33
N ILE A 305 -7.51 6.71 22.82
CA ILE A 305 -6.99 6.84 21.46
C ILE A 305 -5.63 6.13 21.33
N ALA A 306 -4.76 6.26 22.33
CA ALA A 306 -3.50 5.54 22.38
C ALA A 306 -3.71 4.01 22.42
N GLY A 307 -4.63 3.53 23.26
CA GLY A 307 -4.99 2.11 23.35
C GLY A 307 -5.61 1.58 22.05
N PHE A 308 -6.47 2.36 21.41
CA PHE A 308 -7.04 2.06 20.11
C PHE A 308 -5.96 1.89 19.05
N ILE A 309 -5.02 2.85 18.95
CA ILE A 309 -3.93 2.81 17.97
C ILE A 309 -2.99 1.63 18.23
N LEU A 310 -2.69 1.33 19.49
CA LEU A 310 -1.87 0.19 19.89
C LEU A 310 -2.49 -1.16 19.47
N LEU A 311 -3.80 -1.30 19.60
CA LEU A 311 -4.50 -2.54 19.28
C LEU A 311 -4.83 -2.67 17.78
N TYR A 312 -5.02 -1.54 17.10
CA TYR A 312 -5.33 -1.51 15.67
C TYR A 312 -4.07 -1.67 14.80
N GLY A 313 -2.94 -1.09 15.21
CA GLY A 313 -1.66 -1.09 14.47
C GLY A 313 -0.89 -2.39 14.59
#